data_AF-A0A9D1HAF4-F1
#
_entry.id   AF-A0A9D1HAF4-F1
#
_cell.length_a   1.000
_cell.length_b   1.000
_cell.length_c   1.000
_cell.angle_alpha   90.00
_cell.angle_beta   90.00
_cell.angle_gamma   90.00
#
_symmetry.space_group_name_H-M   'P 1'
#
loop_
_entity.id
_entity.type
_entity.pdbx_description
1 polymer ?
#
loop_
_entity_poly.entity_id
_entity_poly.type
_entity_poly.pdbx_seq_one_letter_code
_entity_poly.pdbx_strand_id
1 'polypeptide(L)'
;MKQDFRKELKEARKEVEGLPRDGKASTLDAYWGVCCGDVLIAEGNIQNQDREWENASLAEELLGIGRYLEGYDHLLSNLQWAVSRMLDALPWHPRLKLELLEFDRTLLHRIEALQGHELGESEDIEGKIDFLRRNIERADRGEFDAIEQTGHLLRDPIEWTAAYERIIDQAEEKVSELLEGYPRGMGFCHAYWSTKTQVLRLQYGIAWRSPSAMNPRVMFD
;
A
#
# COMPACT_ATOMS: atom_id res chain seq x y z
N MET A 1 -14.65 25.84 -0.18
CA MET A 1 -13.18 25.72 -0.09
C MET A 1 -12.89 24.23 -0.08
N LYS A 2 -12.23 23.66 -1.09
CA LYS A 2 -11.83 22.24 -1.02
C LYS A 2 -10.76 22.12 0.06
N GLN A 3 -10.91 21.16 0.95
CA GLN A 3 -9.95 20.86 2.00
C GLN A 3 -8.64 20.38 1.36
N ASP A 4 -7.49 20.90 1.82
CA ASP A 4 -6.17 20.55 1.30
C ASP A 4 -5.48 19.60 2.28
N PHE A 5 -5.78 18.31 2.14
CA PHE A 5 -5.26 17.27 3.04
C PHE A 5 -3.73 17.17 3.04
N ARG A 6 -3.06 17.55 1.95
CA ARG A 6 -1.58 17.56 1.88
C ARG A 6 -1.00 18.65 2.77
N LYS A 7 -1.61 19.84 2.76
CA LYS A 7 -1.23 20.92 3.67
C LYS A 7 -1.51 20.52 5.13
N GLU A 8 -2.67 19.93 5.40
CA GLU A 8 -3.06 19.50 6.75
C GLU A 8 -2.13 18.41 7.30
N LEU A 9 -1.80 17.38 6.51
CA LEU A 9 -0.83 16.37 6.93
C LEU A 9 0.55 16.98 7.22
N LYS A 10 0.99 17.96 6.42
CA LYS A 10 2.25 18.65 6.68
C LYS A 10 2.22 19.43 8.00
N GLU A 11 1.09 20.00 8.37
CA GLU A 11 0.91 20.68 9.66
C GLU A 11 0.86 19.66 10.80
N ALA A 12 0.14 18.55 10.65
CA ALA A 12 0.10 17.46 11.64
C ALA A 12 1.49 16.84 11.89
N ARG A 13 2.28 16.59 10.83
CA ARG A 13 3.67 16.10 10.95
C ARG A 13 4.57 17.05 11.75
N LYS A 14 4.39 18.37 11.57
CA LYS A 14 5.12 19.38 12.36
C LYS A 14 4.67 19.41 13.81
N GLU A 15 3.38 19.22 14.06
CA GLU A 15 2.84 19.18 15.41
C GLU A 15 3.44 18.04 16.21
N VAL A 16 3.64 16.86 15.59
CA VAL A 16 4.24 15.70 16.26
C VAL A 16 5.77 15.73 16.32
N GLU A 17 6.42 16.71 15.68
CA GLU A 17 7.87 16.84 15.65
C GLU A 17 8.42 17.12 17.06
N GLY A 18 9.15 16.15 17.63
CA GLY A 18 9.68 16.26 18.99
C GLY A 18 8.65 16.07 20.11
N LEU A 19 7.39 15.75 19.79
CA LEU A 19 6.43 15.36 20.81
C LEU A 19 6.82 14.01 21.43
N PRO A 20 6.66 13.84 22.76
CA PRO A 20 6.90 12.57 23.41
C PRO A 20 5.75 11.60 23.15
N ARG A 21 6.10 10.30 23.10
CA ARG A 21 5.15 9.18 23.11
C ARG A 21 4.75 8.82 24.55
N ASP A 22 4.15 9.78 25.27
CA ASP A 22 3.87 9.68 26.72
C ASP A 22 2.45 9.24 27.09
N GLY A 23 1.55 9.10 26.10
CA GLY A 23 0.20 8.60 26.29
C GLY A 23 -0.81 9.62 26.79
N LYS A 24 -0.45 10.91 26.85
CA LYS A 24 -1.42 11.97 27.13
C LYS A 24 -2.38 12.12 25.96
N ALA A 25 -3.66 12.39 26.25
CA ALA A 25 -4.70 12.57 25.24
C ALA A 25 -4.27 13.52 24.11
N SER A 26 -3.71 14.69 24.43
CA SER A 26 -3.23 15.64 23.43
C SER A 26 -2.13 15.09 22.51
N THR A 27 -1.23 14.24 23.03
CA THR A 27 -0.19 13.61 22.20
C THR A 27 -0.78 12.51 21.33
N LEU A 28 -1.70 11.71 21.87
CA LEU A 28 -2.39 10.66 21.12
C LEU A 28 -3.20 11.25 19.96
N ASP A 29 -3.94 12.33 20.21
CA ASP A 29 -4.71 13.04 19.20
C ASP A 29 -3.83 13.59 18.08
N ALA A 30 -2.66 14.17 18.43
CA ALA A 30 -1.72 14.70 17.43
C ALA A 30 -1.16 13.59 16.53
N TYR A 31 -0.72 12.47 17.10
CA TYR A 31 -0.26 11.31 16.33
C TYR A 31 -1.38 10.68 15.49
N TRP A 32 -2.59 10.61 16.03
CA TRP A 32 -3.77 10.14 15.30
C TRP A 32 -4.12 11.03 14.10
N GLY A 33 -3.91 12.35 14.23
CA GLY A 33 -4.05 13.31 13.13
C GLY A 33 -3.14 12.98 11.93
N VAL A 34 -1.92 12.52 12.18
CA VAL A 34 -1.00 12.06 11.12
C VAL A 34 -1.54 10.81 10.42
N CYS A 35 -1.95 9.78 11.18
CA CYS A 35 -2.54 8.56 10.61
C CYS A 35 -3.78 8.87 9.73
N CYS A 36 -4.65 9.78 10.18
CA CYS A 36 -5.80 10.22 9.39
C CYS A 36 -5.35 10.87 8.06
N GLY A 37 -4.37 11.77 8.12
CA GLY A 37 -3.85 12.45 6.94
C GLY A 37 -3.19 11.49 5.94
N ASP A 38 -2.43 10.51 6.42
CA ASP A 38 -1.82 9.47 5.58
C ASP A 38 -2.86 8.70 4.78
N VAL A 39 -3.91 8.20 5.46
CA VAL A 39 -5.00 7.46 4.81
C VAL A 39 -5.73 8.31 3.78
N LEU A 40 -6.10 9.55 4.13
CA LEU A 40 -6.86 10.43 3.25
C LEU A 40 -6.09 10.80 1.99
N ILE A 41 -4.77 11.00 2.09
CA ILE A 41 -3.94 11.25 0.92
C ILE A 41 -3.78 9.98 0.10
N ALA A 42 -3.54 8.82 0.72
CA ALA A 42 -3.37 7.56 0.00
C ALA A 42 -4.60 7.19 -0.82
N GLU A 43 -5.80 7.34 -0.25
CA GLU A 43 -7.07 7.16 -0.96
C GLU A 43 -7.26 8.18 -2.09
N GLY A 44 -6.92 9.45 -1.82
CA GLY A 44 -6.97 10.51 -2.81
C GLY A 44 -6.06 10.22 -4.01
N ASN A 45 -4.88 9.67 -3.78
CA ASN A 45 -3.93 9.29 -4.82
C ASN A 45 -4.51 8.20 -5.75
N ILE A 46 -5.11 7.15 -5.17
CA ILE A 46 -5.78 6.08 -5.93
C ILE A 46 -7.00 6.61 -6.70
N GLN A 47 -7.85 7.40 -6.04
CA GLN A 47 -9.07 7.93 -6.66
C GLN A 47 -8.76 8.82 -7.87
N ASN A 48 -7.70 9.60 -7.78
CA ASN A 48 -7.28 10.52 -8.84
C ASN A 48 -6.31 9.88 -9.84
N GLN A 49 -5.88 8.64 -9.60
CA GLN A 49 -4.81 7.95 -10.37
C GLN A 49 -3.57 8.84 -10.51
N ASP A 50 -3.17 9.45 -9.39
CA ASP A 50 -2.06 10.41 -9.32
C ASP A 50 -1.25 10.16 -8.06
N ARG A 51 0.08 10.22 -8.18
CA ARG A 51 1.00 10.08 -7.04
C ARG A 51 0.85 8.80 -6.22
N GLU A 52 0.38 7.71 -6.83
CA GLU A 52 0.23 6.41 -6.16
C GLU A 52 1.56 5.90 -5.56
N TRP A 53 2.69 6.31 -6.14
CA TRP A 53 4.04 6.01 -5.63
C TRP A 53 4.34 6.59 -4.24
N GLU A 54 3.56 7.57 -3.76
CA GLU A 54 3.71 8.10 -2.41
C GLU A 54 3.07 7.17 -1.36
N ASN A 55 2.13 6.30 -1.75
CA ASN A 55 1.28 5.55 -0.81
C ASN A 55 2.06 4.58 0.10
N ALA A 56 3.15 4.00 -0.39
CA ALA A 56 4.01 3.15 0.43
C ALA A 56 4.59 3.91 1.62
N SER A 57 5.10 5.13 1.39
CA SER A 57 5.65 5.95 2.47
C SER A 57 4.60 6.40 3.48
N LEU A 58 3.36 6.67 3.02
CA LEU A 58 2.23 7.01 3.88
C LEU A 58 1.82 5.82 4.76
N ALA A 59 1.83 4.61 4.18
CA ALA A 59 1.54 3.38 4.90
C ALA A 59 2.62 3.03 5.93
N GLU A 60 3.90 3.24 5.60
CA GLU A 60 5.01 3.05 6.54
C GLU A 60 4.92 4.02 7.73
N GLU A 61 4.57 5.30 7.49
CA GLU A 61 4.34 6.29 8.55
C GLU A 61 3.15 5.88 9.43
N LEU A 62 2.01 5.52 8.82
CA LEU A 62 0.85 5.01 9.52
C LEU A 62 1.20 3.81 10.39
N LEU A 63 1.99 2.85 9.88
CA LEU A 63 2.37 1.67 10.63
C LEU A 63 3.31 2.01 11.80
N GLY A 64 4.26 2.92 11.59
CA GLY A 64 5.21 3.37 12.62
C GLY A 64 4.54 4.14 13.76
N ILE A 65 3.49 4.92 13.47
CA ILE A 65 2.67 5.61 14.47
C ILE A 65 1.65 4.65 15.07
N GLY A 66 1.00 3.84 14.24
CA GLY A 66 -0.01 2.86 14.63
C GLY A 66 0.52 1.88 15.68
N ARG A 67 1.75 1.38 15.52
CA ARG A 67 2.42 0.54 16.54
C ARG A 67 2.58 1.20 17.91
N TYR A 68 2.65 2.53 17.96
CA TYR A 68 2.65 3.26 19.23
C TYR A 68 1.22 3.40 19.78
N LEU A 69 0.27 3.81 18.93
CA LEU A 69 -1.13 4.03 19.32
C LEU A 69 -1.85 2.72 19.69
N GLU A 70 -1.40 1.59 19.17
CA GLU A 70 -1.90 0.26 19.48
C GLU A 70 -1.84 -0.02 20.99
N GLY A 71 -0.91 0.58 21.73
CA GLY A 71 -0.83 0.46 23.20
C GLY A 71 -2.05 1.00 23.98
N TYR A 72 -3.01 1.66 23.31
CA TYR A 72 -4.13 2.33 23.96
C TYR A 72 -5.48 1.80 23.45
N ASP A 73 -6.17 1.03 24.29
CA ASP A 73 -7.39 0.25 23.92
C ASP A 73 -8.49 1.07 23.23
N HIS A 74 -8.70 2.32 23.68
CA HIS A 74 -9.72 3.22 23.13
C HIS A 74 -9.45 3.67 21.69
N LEU A 75 -8.25 3.43 21.15
CA LEU A 75 -7.87 3.75 19.78
C LEU A 75 -7.90 2.55 18.84
N LEU A 76 -8.05 1.32 19.35
CA LEU A 76 -7.91 0.11 18.54
C LEU A 76 -8.88 0.06 17.35
N SER A 77 -10.17 0.37 17.57
CA SER A 77 -11.16 0.38 16.49
C SER A 77 -10.87 1.45 15.43
N ASN A 78 -10.37 2.62 15.85
CA ASN A 78 -9.97 3.68 14.93
C ASN A 78 -8.77 3.25 14.09
N LEU A 79 -7.76 2.66 14.73
CA LEU A 79 -6.58 2.13 14.05
C LEU A 79 -6.94 1.03 13.05
N GLN A 80 -7.79 0.09 13.45
CA GLN A 80 -8.23 -1.01 12.59
C GLN A 80 -8.91 -0.46 11.31
N TRP A 81 -9.79 0.54 11.47
CA TRP A 81 -10.42 1.20 10.33
C TRP A 81 -9.41 1.93 9.42
N ALA A 82 -8.43 2.62 10.00
CA ALA A 82 -7.39 3.30 9.24
C ALA A 82 -6.48 2.32 8.47
N VAL A 83 -6.09 1.21 9.10
CA VAL A 83 -5.27 0.16 8.48
C VAL A 83 -6.02 -0.50 7.33
N SER A 84 -7.29 -0.84 7.54
CA SER A 84 -8.16 -1.42 6.50
C SER A 84 -8.23 -0.52 5.25
N ARG A 85 -8.43 0.79 5.44
CA ARG A 85 -8.44 1.78 4.33
C ARG A 85 -7.08 1.91 3.65
N MET A 86 -5.99 1.88 4.42
CA MET A 86 -4.64 1.92 3.87
C MET A 86 -4.32 0.68 3.04
N LEU A 87 -4.79 -0.50 3.44
CA LEU A 87 -4.63 -1.75 2.69
C LEU A 87 -5.28 -1.70 1.30
N ASP A 88 -6.39 -0.99 1.16
CA ASP A 88 -7.06 -0.76 -0.13
C ASP A 88 -6.26 0.22 -1.01
N ALA A 89 -5.41 1.06 -0.42
CA ALA A 89 -4.58 2.04 -1.13
C ALA A 89 -3.17 1.53 -1.52
N LEU A 90 -2.85 0.26 -1.26
CA LEU A 90 -1.55 -0.36 -1.58
C LEU A 90 -1.67 -1.52 -2.58
N PRO A 91 -1.60 -1.24 -3.89
CA PRO A 91 -1.69 -2.27 -4.93
C PRO A 91 -0.36 -2.98 -5.27
N TRP A 92 0.80 -2.34 -5.05
CA TRP A 92 2.09 -2.77 -5.65
C TRP A 92 3.15 -3.27 -4.66
N HIS A 93 2.81 -3.39 -3.37
CA HIS A 93 3.78 -3.66 -2.29
C HIS A 93 3.37 -4.86 -1.46
N PRO A 94 3.62 -6.11 -1.93
CA PRO A 94 3.15 -7.31 -1.25
C PRO A 94 3.75 -7.50 0.15
N ARG A 95 5.00 -7.10 0.40
CA ARG A 95 5.62 -7.21 1.74
C ARG A 95 5.07 -6.15 2.68
N LEU A 96 4.94 -4.90 2.23
CA LEU A 96 4.33 -3.85 3.06
C LEU A 96 2.86 -4.17 3.37
N LYS A 97 2.12 -4.71 2.39
CA LYS A 97 0.75 -5.18 2.57
C LYS A 97 0.66 -6.32 3.58
N LEU A 98 1.62 -7.25 3.55
CA LEU A 98 1.72 -8.31 4.55
C LEU A 98 1.96 -7.73 5.95
N GLU A 99 2.86 -6.75 6.09
CA GLU A 99 3.15 -6.10 7.38
C GLU A 99 1.93 -5.38 7.95
N LEU A 100 1.16 -4.69 7.10
CA LEU A 100 -0.11 -4.06 7.49
C LEU A 100 -1.19 -5.08 7.87
N LEU A 101 -1.32 -6.20 7.14
CA LEU A 101 -2.28 -7.25 7.49
C LEU A 101 -1.93 -7.93 8.81
N GLU A 102 -0.63 -8.17 9.07
CA GLU A 102 -0.18 -8.70 10.36
C GLU A 102 -0.48 -7.74 11.51
N PHE A 103 -0.35 -6.43 11.26
CA PHE A 103 -0.77 -5.40 12.20
C PHE A 103 -2.29 -5.35 12.38
N ASP A 104 -3.07 -5.43 11.30
CA ASP A 104 -4.54 -5.44 11.33
C ASP A 104 -5.06 -6.64 12.15
N ARG A 105 -4.49 -7.83 11.91
CA ARG A 105 -4.75 -9.02 12.72
C ARG A 105 -4.49 -8.78 14.21
N THR A 106 -3.39 -8.11 14.54
CA THR A 106 -3.04 -7.81 15.94
C THR A 106 -4.10 -6.90 16.57
N LEU A 107 -4.57 -5.90 15.84
CA LEU A 107 -5.65 -5.02 16.30
C LEU A 107 -6.96 -5.78 16.49
N LEU A 108 -7.37 -6.61 15.53
CA LEU A 108 -8.60 -7.42 15.63
C LEU A 108 -8.58 -8.35 16.83
N HIS A 109 -7.51 -9.13 17.04
CA HIS A 109 -7.41 -10.02 18.20
C HIS A 109 -7.50 -9.27 19.52
N ARG A 110 -6.96 -8.05 19.60
CA ARG A 110 -7.10 -7.21 20.79
C ARG A 110 -8.52 -6.69 20.97
N ILE A 111 -9.19 -6.27 19.90
CA ILE A 111 -10.60 -5.84 19.94
C ILE A 111 -11.50 -6.99 20.40
N GLU A 112 -11.32 -8.19 19.84
CA GLU A 112 -12.03 -9.42 20.22
C GLU A 112 -11.83 -9.74 21.70
N ALA A 113 -10.59 -9.66 22.19
CA ALA A 113 -10.28 -9.89 23.60
C ALA A 113 -10.98 -8.90 24.54
N LEU A 114 -11.16 -7.64 24.13
CA LEU A 114 -11.88 -6.62 24.90
C LEU A 114 -13.41 -6.81 24.84
N GLN A 115 -13.94 -7.27 23.71
CA GLN A 115 -15.37 -7.45 23.49
C GLN A 115 -15.91 -8.81 23.94
N GLY A 116 -15.04 -9.79 24.17
CA GLY A 116 -15.39 -11.11 24.67
C GLY A 116 -16.05 -12.04 23.65
N HIS A 117 -15.87 -11.79 22.34
CA HIS A 117 -16.32 -12.67 21.26
C HIS A 117 -15.42 -12.55 20.03
N GLU A 118 -15.36 -13.63 19.24
CA GLU A 118 -14.63 -13.65 17.95
C GLU A 118 -15.39 -12.85 16.89
N LEU A 119 -14.66 -12.11 16.06
CA LEU A 119 -15.16 -11.43 14.88
C LEU A 119 -14.86 -12.30 13.66
N GLY A 120 -15.84 -12.49 12.76
CA GLY A 120 -15.62 -13.25 11.52
C GLY A 120 -14.56 -12.64 10.58
N GLU A 121 -14.18 -11.38 10.82
CA GLU A 121 -13.17 -10.66 10.04
C GLU A 121 -11.75 -11.22 10.22
N SER A 122 -11.48 -11.94 11.33
CA SER A 122 -10.15 -12.52 11.60
C SER A 122 -9.79 -13.66 10.64
N GLU A 123 -10.75 -14.49 10.25
CA GLU A 123 -10.54 -15.62 9.30
C GLU A 123 -10.15 -15.11 7.90
N ASP A 124 -10.81 -14.06 7.42
CA ASP A 124 -10.53 -13.45 6.12
C ASP A 124 -9.11 -12.83 6.06
N ILE A 125 -8.62 -12.29 7.17
CA ILE A 125 -7.26 -11.74 7.24
C ILE A 125 -6.20 -12.85 7.19
N GLU A 126 -6.40 -13.95 7.91
CA GLU A 126 -5.43 -15.06 7.89
C GLU A 126 -5.26 -15.66 6.49
N GLY A 127 -6.37 -15.83 5.75
CA GLY A 127 -6.31 -16.28 4.36
C GLY A 127 -5.48 -15.35 3.46
N LYS A 128 -5.60 -14.02 3.64
CA LYS A 128 -4.80 -13.02 2.90
C LYS A 128 -3.33 -13.04 3.31
N ILE A 129 -3.03 -13.14 4.61
CA ILE A 129 -1.66 -13.26 5.14
C ILE A 129 -0.96 -14.48 4.55
N ASP A 130 -1.62 -15.64 4.62
CA ASP A 130 -1.07 -16.89 4.12
C ASP A 130 -0.84 -16.86 2.60
N PHE A 131 -1.77 -16.26 1.85
CA PHE A 131 -1.60 -16.04 0.42
C PHE A 131 -0.36 -15.19 0.10
N LEU A 132 -0.21 -14.03 0.77
CA LEU A 132 0.93 -13.15 0.57
C LEU A 132 2.24 -13.83 0.95
N ARG A 133 2.32 -14.45 2.13
CA ARG A 133 3.53 -15.14 2.62
C ARG A 133 4.00 -16.21 1.65
N ARG A 134 3.09 -17.10 1.21
CA ARG A 134 3.45 -18.17 0.26
C ARG A 134 4.01 -17.62 -1.04
N ASN A 135 3.40 -16.58 -1.61
CA ASN A 135 3.85 -16.01 -2.87
C ASN A 135 5.17 -15.24 -2.73
N ILE A 136 5.36 -14.51 -1.62
CA ILE A 136 6.63 -13.86 -1.28
C ILE A 136 7.74 -14.91 -1.15
N GLU A 137 7.52 -15.98 -0.38
CA GLU A 137 8.51 -17.05 -0.19
C GLU A 137 8.87 -17.76 -1.51
N ARG A 138 7.89 -17.98 -2.40
CA ARG A 138 8.13 -18.54 -3.73
C ARG A 138 8.98 -17.60 -4.58
N ALA A 139 8.67 -16.30 -4.56
CA ALA A 139 9.45 -15.29 -5.27
C ALA A 139 10.89 -15.20 -4.74
N ASP A 140 11.08 -15.24 -3.42
CA ASP A 140 12.41 -15.20 -2.79
C ASP A 140 13.25 -16.44 -3.12
N ARG A 141 12.60 -17.59 -3.35
CA ARG A 141 13.23 -18.83 -3.84
C ARG A 141 13.42 -18.88 -5.36
N GLY A 142 12.92 -17.89 -6.10
CA GLY A 142 12.93 -17.89 -7.57
C GLY A 142 11.97 -18.90 -8.21
N GLU A 143 11.02 -19.43 -7.44
CA GLU A 143 10.00 -20.39 -7.88
C GLU A 143 8.83 -19.67 -8.58
N PHE A 144 9.12 -18.87 -9.62
CA PHE A 144 8.14 -17.98 -10.26
C PHE A 144 6.92 -18.71 -10.85
N ASP A 145 7.11 -19.93 -11.35
CA ASP A 145 6.04 -20.75 -11.91
C ASP A 145 5.07 -21.28 -10.83
N ALA A 146 5.51 -21.30 -9.58
CA ALA A 146 4.68 -21.72 -8.46
C ALA A 146 3.87 -20.56 -7.86
N ILE A 147 4.11 -19.30 -8.24
CA ILE A 147 3.40 -18.15 -7.69
C ILE A 147 1.92 -18.24 -8.06
N GLU A 148 1.07 -18.21 -7.03
CA GLU A 148 -0.37 -18.28 -7.18
C GLU A 148 -0.90 -16.97 -7.78
N GLN A 149 -1.63 -17.07 -8.88
CA GLN A 149 -2.25 -15.94 -9.58
C GLN A 149 -3.70 -15.82 -9.14
N THR A 150 -4.20 -14.59 -9.01
CA THR A 150 -5.59 -14.30 -8.63
C THR A 150 -6.25 -13.41 -9.69
N GLY A 151 -7.58 -13.48 -9.76
CA GLY A 151 -8.36 -12.74 -10.76
C GLY A 151 -8.31 -13.35 -12.17
N HIS A 152 -8.69 -12.54 -13.17
CA HIS A 152 -8.82 -12.98 -14.56
C HIS A 152 -7.63 -12.64 -15.45
N LEU A 153 -6.69 -11.83 -14.95
CA LEU A 153 -5.50 -11.38 -15.68
C LEU A 153 -4.24 -11.85 -14.96
N LEU A 154 -3.33 -12.44 -15.71
CA LEU A 154 -2.00 -12.82 -15.22
C LEU A 154 -1.15 -11.59 -14.97
N ARG A 155 -0.42 -11.60 -13.85
CA ARG A 155 0.59 -10.60 -13.47
C ARG A 155 1.98 -11.21 -13.54
N ASP A 156 2.99 -10.38 -13.81
CA ASP A 156 4.36 -10.88 -13.88
C ASP A 156 4.84 -11.32 -12.48
N PRO A 157 5.27 -12.58 -12.27
CA PRO A 157 5.75 -13.08 -10.98
C PRO A 157 6.86 -12.23 -10.35
N ILE A 158 7.61 -11.45 -11.14
CA ILE A 158 8.65 -10.56 -10.60
C ILE A 158 8.08 -9.48 -9.67
N GLU A 159 6.80 -9.14 -9.81
CA GLU A 159 6.12 -8.16 -8.95
C GLU A 159 6.06 -8.59 -7.48
N TRP A 160 6.31 -9.88 -7.20
CA TRP A 160 6.41 -10.44 -5.85
C TRP A 160 7.82 -10.36 -5.26
N THR A 161 8.83 -9.95 -6.05
CA THR A 161 10.23 -9.94 -5.60
C THR A 161 10.55 -8.69 -4.79
N ALA A 162 11.43 -8.83 -3.79
CA ALA A 162 11.93 -7.70 -3.01
C ALA A 162 12.73 -6.70 -3.88
N ALA A 163 13.31 -7.17 -4.99
CA ALA A 163 14.01 -6.31 -5.94
C ALA A 163 13.05 -5.35 -6.65
N TYR A 164 11.90 -5.85 -7.10
CA TYR A 164 10.86 -5.03 -7.74
C TYR A 164 10.20 -4.06 -6.73
N GLU A 165 9.78 -4.58 -5.58
CA GLU A 165 9.07 -3.78 -4.56
C GLU A 165 9.91 -2.60 -4.05
N ARG A 166 11.23 -2.75 -3.93
CA ARG A 166 12.13 -1.66 -3.51
C ARG A 166 12.23 -0.50 -4.49
N ILE A 167 11.94 -0.74 -5.78
CA ILE A 167 12.14 0.27 -6.83
C ILE A 167 10.84 0.81 -7.41
N ILE A 168 9.69 0.22 -7.07
CA ILE A 168 8.47 0.46 -7.84
C ILE A 168 8.00 1.89 -7.70
N ASP A 169 8.10 2.49 -6.51
CA ASP A 169 7.69 3.88 -6.30
C ASP A 169 8.55 4.86 -7.12
N GLN A 170 9.88 4.68 -7.12
CA GLN A 170 10.74 5.56 -7.94
C GLN A 170 10.54 5.32 -9.44
N ALA A 171 10.23 4.07 -9.84
CA ALA A 171 9.91 3.76 -11.22
C ALA A 171 8.56 4.40 -11.65
N GLU A 172 7.51 4.30 -10.82
CA GLU A 172 6.20 4.91 -11.08
C GLU A 172 6.26 6.44 -11.12
N GLU A 173 6.98 7.07 -10.18
CA GLU A 173 7.24 8.50 -10.20
C GLU A 173 7.89 8.90 -11.53
N LYS A 174 8.91 8.15 -11.96
CA LYS A 174 9.60 8.44 -13.22
C LYS A 174 8.71 8.23 -14.45
N VAL A 175 7.86 7.20 -14.44
CA VAL A 175 6.89 6.96 -15.51
C VAL A 175 5.88 8.10 -15.58
N SER A 176 5.42 8.59 -14.43
CA SER A 176 4.51 9.73 -14.34
C SER A 176 5.13 11.00 -14.93
N GLU A 177 6.39 11.31 -14.58
CA GLU A 177 7.14 12.43 -15.17
C GLU A 177 7.27 12.32 -16.70
N LEU A 178 7.59 11.12 -17.21
CA LEU A 178 7.80 10.90 -18.64
C LEU A 178 6.50 10.98 -19.45
N LEU A 179 5.36 10.75 -18.81
CA LEU A 179 4.03 10.80 -19.41
C LEU A 179 3.27 12.08 -19.03
N GLU A 180 3.95 13.08 -18.46
CA GLU A 180 3.33 14.36 -18.15
C GLU A 180 2.76 15.01 -19.43
N GLY A 181 1.49 15.41 -19.36
CA GLY A 181 0.76 15.96 -20.51
C GLY A 181 0.34 14.95 -21.58
N TYR A 182 0.65 13.65 -21.41
CA TYR A 182 0.20 12.62 -22.33
C TYR A 182 -1.32 12.39 -22.17
N PRO A 183 -2.11 12.26 -23.27
CA PRO A 183 -3.56 12.07 -23.18
C PRO A 183 -3.94 10.78 -22.45
N ARG A 184 -4.68 10.91 -21.33
CA ARG A 184 -5.19 9.77 -20.54
C ARG A 184 -6.52 9.22 -21.07
N GLY A 185 -6.52 8.82 -22.34
CA GLY A 185 -7.69 8.27 -23.03
C GLY A 185 -7.46 6.85 -23.54
N MET A 186 -8.25 6.48 -24.54
CA MET A 186 -8.13 5.24 -25.31
C MET A 186 -6.66 4.97 -25.72
N GLY A 187 -6.13 3.80 -25.37
CA GLY A 187 -4.77 3.36 -25.66
C GLY A 187 -3.69 3.86 -24.69
N PHE A 188 -4.05 4.62 -23.65
CA PHE A 188 -3.08 5.13 -22.66
C PHE A 188 -2.34 3.99 -21.94
N CYS A 189 -3.02 2.87 -21.67
CA CYS A 189 -2.41 1.73 -20.99
C CYS A 189 -1.16 1.19 -21.72
N HIS A 190 -1.18 1.20 -23.06
CA HIS A 190 -0.05 0.74 -23.87
C HIS A 190 1.15 1.70 -23.77
N ALA A 191 0.89 3.02 -23.77
CA ALA A 191 1.94 4.03 -23.56
C ALA A 191 2.54 3.91 -22.16
N TYR A 192 1.69 3.76 -21.15
CA TYR A 192 2.09 3.54 -19.76
C TYR A 192 2.95 2.27 -19.61
N TRP A 193 2.49 1.11 -20.08
CA TRP A 193 3.22 -0.14 -19.96
C TRP A 193 4.53 -0.14 -20.74
N SER A 194 4.56 0.44 -21.94
CA SER A 194 5.79 0.58 -22.72
C SER A 194 6.82 1.42 -21.97
N THR A 195 6.40 2.56 -21.42
CA THR A 195 7.26 3.47 -20.65
C THR A 195 7.77 2.80 -19.38
N LYS A 196 6.88 2.15 -18.60
CA LYS A 196 7.24 1.40 -17.40
C LYS A 196 8.24 0.29 -17.69
N THR A 197 8.02 -0.48 -18.75
CA THR A 197 8.95 -1.54 -19.18
C THR A 197 10.34 -0.97 -19.49
N GLN A 198 10.41 0.18 -20.17
CA GLN A 198 11.68 0.84 -20.50
C GLN A 198 12.38 1.38 -19.25
N VAL A 199 11.65 2.05 -18.35
CA VAL A 199 12.20 2.58 -17.09
C VAL A 199 12.77 1.44 -16.24
N LEU A 200 11.98 0.39 -15.99
CA LEU A 200 12.39 -0.77 -15.21
C LEU A 200 13.64 -1.44 -15.80
N ARG A 201 13.68 -1.62 -17.13
CA ARG A 201 14.80 -2.29 -17.79
C ARG A 201 16.07 -1.45 -17.82
N LEU A 202 15.96 -0.17 -18.23
CA LEU A 202 17.13 0.66 -18.51
C LEU A 202 17.73 1.27 -17.25
N GLN A 203 16.91 1.61 -16.25
CA GLN A 203 17.39 2.26 -15.03
C GLN A 203 17.65 1.27 -13.90
N TYR A 204 16.85 0.20 -13.82
CA TYR A 204 16.90 -0.74 -12.69
C TYR A 204 17.31 -2.16 -13.09
N GLY A 205 17.50 -2.45 -14.38
CA GLY A 205 17.89 -3.78 -14.85
C GLY A 205 16.80 -4.85 -14.70
N ILE A 206 15.54 -4.44 -14.50
CA ILE A 206 14.41 -5.35 -14.26
C ILE A 206 13.68 -5.63 -15.58
N ALA A 207 13.63 -6.91 -15.96
CA ALA A 207 12.89 -7.38 -17.12
C ALA A 207 11.43 -7.67 -16.75
N TRP A 208 10.58 -6.64 -16.77
CA TRP A 208 9.15 -6.75 -16.50
C TRP A 208 8.33 -7.01 -17.77
N ARG A 209 7.34 -7.88 -17.67
CA ARG A 209 6.35 -8.20 -18.70
C ARG A 209 5.06 -7.44 -18.42
N SER A 210 4.64 -6.63 -19.38
CA SER A 210 3.38 -5.88 -19.29
C SER A 210 2.15 -6.80 -19.21
N PRO A 211 1.00 -6.29 -18.74
CA PRO A 211 -0.28 -7.01 -18.81
C PRO A 211 -0.59 -7.55 -20.21
N SER A 212 -0.33 -6.77 -21.27
CA SER A 212 -0.50 -7.21 -22.66
C SER A 212 0.43 -8.35 -23.07
N ALA A 213 1.67 -8.37 -22.56
CA ALA A 213 2.63 -9.45 -22.80
C ALA A 213 2.26 -10.72 -22.02
N MET A 214 1.78 -10.57 -20.79
CA MET A 214 1.31 -11.67 -19.94
C MET A 214 0.00 -12.30 -20.43
N ASN A 215 -0.85 -11.50 -21.09
CA ASN A 215 -2.21 -11.88 -21.47
C ASN A 215 -2.46 -11.65 -22.97
N PRO A 216 -1.79 -12.39 -23.88
CA PRO A 216 -1.82 -12.12 -25.32
C PRO A 216 -3.19 -12.34 -26.00
N ARG A 217 -4.15 -12.94 -25.29
CA ARG A 217 -5.52 -13.18 -25.76
C ARG A 217 -6.53 -12.14 -25.28
N VAL A 218 -6.09 -11.17 -24.48
CA VAL A 218 -6.93 -10.10 -23.96
C VAL A 218 -6.67 -8.84 -24.77
N MET A 219 -7.75 -8.20 -25.21
CA MET A 219 -7.69 -6.89 -25.85
C MET A 219 -7.68 -5.83 -24.76
N PHE A 220 -6.62 -5.03 -24.71
CA PHE A 220 -6.47 -3.93 -23.78
C PHE A 220 -6.58 -2.60 -24.51
N ASP A 221 -7.10 -1.61 -23.82
CA ASP A 221 -7.30 -0.26 -24.31
C ASP A 221 -7.11 0.77 -23.18
#